data_AF-A0A955YWV3-F1
#
_entry.id   AF-A0A955YWV3-F1
#
_cell.length_a   1.000
_cell.length_b   1.000
_cell.length_c   1.000
_cell.angle_alpha   90.00
_cell.angle_beta   90.00
_cell.angle_gamma   90.00
#
_symmetry.space_group_name_H-M   'P 1'
#
loop_
_entity.id
_entity.type
_entity.pdbx_description
1 polymer ?
#
loop_
_entity_poly.entity_id
_entity_poly.type
_entity_poly.pdbx_seq_one_letter_code
_entity_poly.pdbx_strand_id
1 'polypeptide(L)'
;MPRIPIVQRFLPCFVLVVPILCSGCFDNISSEFPPELEPLEEENRAALPSGEDFPEELSLSGKETDDYYSVHARGYVQAPIDKVYEAASTPLATVDRREVDKWTIEGTDEGNQYCVDLPQQIKKCHVIQNQVDDIITVEFDVAWRFGGEIRDEDEALERAHGRWQKVWGSEVLELLEGSIVLLRVSDEVTE
;
A
#
# COMPACT_ATOMS: atom_id res chain seq x y z
N MET A 1 3.02 -65.78 57.23
CA MET A 1 3.31 -66.40 55.91
C MET A 1 4.12 -65.41 55.06
N PRO A 2 4.96 -65.90 54.15
CA PRO A 2 6.35 -65.45 53.96
C PRO A 2 6.64 -64.81 52.57
N ARG A 3 7.94 -64.54 52.32
CA ARG A 3 8.68 -64.15 51.08
C ARG A 3 8.97 -62.64 50.98
N ILE A 4 10.16 -62.12 51.36
CA ILE A 4 11.54 -62.24 50.79
C ILE A 4 11.59 -61.77 49.32
N PRO A 5 12.68 -61.13 48.86
CA PRO A 5 13.11 -59.73 48.97
C PRO A 5 13.25 -59.13 47.53
N ILE A 6 13.98 -58.03 47.33
CA ILE A 6 15.04 -57.87 46.29
C ILE A 6 15.38 -56.38 46.18
N VAL A 7 16.61 -56.08 46.60
CA VAL A 7 17.32 -54.84 46.29
C VAL A 7 17.99 -55.05 44.93
N GLN A 8 17.68 -54.22 43.94
CA GLN A 8 18.51 -54.04 42.76
C GLN A 8 18.64 -52.54 42.43
N ARG A 9 19.82 -52.01 42.77
CA ARG A 9 20.39 -50.80 42.17
C ARG A 9 20.72 -51.10 40.71
N PHE A 10 20.27 -50.30 39.75
CA PHE A 10 21.01 -50.06 38.51
C PHE A 10 20.65 -48.69 37.92
N LEU A 11 21.72 -47.91 37.73
CA LEU A 11 21.98 -46.69 36.96
C LEU A 11 20.85 -45.74 36.52
N PRO A 12 21.03 -44.42 36.71
CA PRO A 12 20.23 -43.40 36.04
C PRO A 12 20.62 -43.32 34.56
N CYS A 13 19.73 -43.78 33.67
CA CYS A 13 19.82 -43.45 32.25
C CYS A 13 19.27 -42.02 32.09
N PHE A 14 20.18 -41.04 32.09
CA PHE A 14 19.89 -39.67 31.69
C PHE A 14 19.49 -39.70 30.20
N VAL A 15 18.18 -39.75 29.93
CA VAL A 15 17.65 -39.46 28.60
C VAL A 15 17.74 -37.95 28.43
N LEU A 16 18.78 -37.53 27.72
CA LEU A 16 19.01 -36.16 27.31
C LEU A 16 17.94 -35.78 26.28
N VAL A 17 16.81 -35.25 26.74
CA VAL A 17 15.80 -34.62 25.87
C VAL A 17 16.45 -33.34 25.35
N VAL A 18 16.89 -33.36 24.11
CA VAL A 18 17.30 -32.16 23.37
C VAL A 18 16.01 -31.42 23.00
N PRO A 19 15.70 -30.26 23.61
CA PRO A 19 14.69 -29.39 23.02
C PRO A 19 15.29 -28.89 21.71
N ILE A 20 14.79 -29.40 20.59
CA ILE A 20 14.95 -28.75 19.30
C ILE A 20 14.22 -27.41 19.46
N LEU A 21 14.98 -26.40 19.83
CA LEU A 21 14.64 -25.00 19.62
C LEU A 21 14.49 -24.84 18.11
N CYS A 22 13.30 -25.13 17.59
CA CYS A 22 12.81 -24.50 16.38
C CYS A 22 12.65 -23.02 16.74
N SER A 23 13.76 -22.30 16.78
CA SER A 23 13.80 -20.88 16.52
C SER A 23 13.33 -20.71 15.08
N GLY A 24 12.02 -20.71 14.88
CA GLY A 24 11.41 -20.11 13.72
C GLY A 24 11.76 -18.63 13.76
N CYS A 25 12.87 -18.26 13.11
CA CYS A 25 12.98 -16.93 12.56
C CYS A 25 11.87 -16.84 11.51
N PHE A 26 10.68 -16.42 11.93
CA PHE A 26 9.72 -15.78 11.05
C PHE A 26 10.32 -14.42 10.70
N ASP A 27 11.39 -14.43 9.90
CA ASP A 27 11.90 -13.22 9.29
C ASP A 27 10.90 -12.81 8.21
N ASN A 28 10.13 -11.79 8.57
CA ASN A 28 9.66 -10.72 7.72
C ASN A 28 9.03 -11.17 6.39
N ILE A 29 7.73 -11.47 6.42
CA ILE A 29 6.93 -11.54 5.19
C ILE A 29 6.81 -10.11 4.66
N SER A 30 7.84 -9.67 3.92
CA SER A 30 7.66 -8.71 2.85
C SER A 30 7.00 -9.51 1.73
N SER A 31 5.67 -9.50 1.69
CA SER A 31 4.97 -9.94 0.49
C SER A 31 5.31 -8.91 -0.58
N GLU A 32 6.24 -9.22 -1.49
CA GLU A 32 6.53 -8.35 -2.63
C GLU A 32 5.20 -7.93 -3.29
N PHE A 33 4.96 -6.62 -3.36
CA PHE A 33 3.80 -6.10 -4.07
C PHE A 33 3.88 -6.53 -5.53
N PRO A 34 2.74 -6.83 -6.19
CA PRO A 34 2.76 -7.01 -7.62
C PRO A 34 3.22 -5.71 -8.29
N PRO A 35 3.85 -5.76 -9.48
CA PRO A 35 4.38 -4.58 -10.16
C PRO A 35 3.39 -3.42 -10.29
N GLU A 36 2.09 -3.71 -10.39
CA GLU A 36 1.01 -2.72 -10.49
C GLU A 36 0.74 -1.95 -9.18
N LEU A 37 1.34 -2.35 -8.07
CA LEU A 37 1.26 -1.68 -6.75
C LEU A 37 2.64 -1.21 -6.24
N GLU A 38 3.73 -1.52 -6.95
CA GLU A 38 5.04 -1.00 -6.59
C GLU A 38 5.05 0.54 -6.68
N PRO A 39 5.75 1.22 -5.75
CA PRO A 39 5.97 2.66 -5.84
C PRO A 39 6.57 3.07 -7.21
N LEU A 40 6.20 4.25 -7.71
CA LEU A 40 6.72 4.75 -9.00
C LEU A 40 8.20 5.03 -8.97
N GLU A 41 8.67 5.62 -7.89
CA GLU A 41 10.09 5.83 -7.64
C GLU A 41 10.49 5.11 -6.35
N GLU A 42 11.70 4.56 -6.31
CA GLU A 42 12.25 3.92 -5.11
C GLU A 42 12.34 4.89 -3.92
N GLU A 43 12.57 6.18 -4.20
CA GLU A 43 12.78 7.20 -3.19
C GLU A 43 11.80 8.38 -3.34
N ASN A 44 11.17 8.76 -2.24
CA ASN A 44 10.41 10.00 -2.15
C ASN A 44 11.37 11.17 -1.83
N ARG A 45 11.52 12.11 -2.77
CA ARG A 45 12.41 13.27 -2.64
C ARG A 45 11.88 14.38 -1.73
N ALA A 46 10.60 14.33 -1.35
CA ALA A 46 10.06 15.28 -0.37
C ALA A 46 10.59 14.96 1.03
N ALA A 47 11.00 15.99 1.76
CA ALA A 47 11.38 15.85 3.15
C ALA A 47 10.16 15.43 3.99
N LEU A 48 10.41 14.80 5.14
CA LEU A 48 9.36 14.67 6.15
C LEU A 48 9.02 16.06 6.70
N PRO A 49 7.72 16.33 7.02
CA PRO A 49 7.35 17.55 7.71
C PRO A 49 8.15 17.75 9.00
N SER A 50 8.63 18.97 9.23
CA SER A 50 9.39 19.31 10.43
C SER A 50 8.45 19.76 11.55
N GLY A 51 8.57 19.16 12.73
CA GLY A 51 7.81 19.57 13.91
C GLY A 51 7.81 18.50 14.99
N GLU A 52 7.24 18.82 16.15
CA GLU A 52 6.96 17.83 17.20
C GLU A 52 5.64 17.09 16.88
N ASP A 53 5.52 15.85 17.35
CA ASP A 53 4.29 15.05 17.33
C ASP A 53 3.62 14.82 15.96
N PHE A 54 4.42 14.62 14.89
CA PHE A 54 3.92 14.27 13.55
C PHE A 54 2.92 15.30 13.02
N PRO A 55 3.34 16.55 12.74
CA PRO A 55 2.42 17.61 12.34
C PRO A 55 1.65 17.23 11.07
N GLU A 56 0.35 17.53 11.03
CA GLU A 56 -0.48 17.35 9.82
C GLU A 56 -0.15 18.43 8.77
N GLU A 57 1.06 18.35 8.24
CA GLU A 57 1.60 19.20 7.22
C GLU A 57 2.04 18.35 6.02
N LEU A 58 2.03 18.98 4.83
CA LEU A 58 2.47 18.34 3.60
C LEU A 58 3.73 19.03 3.09
N SER A 59 4.82 18.28 3.00
CA SER A 59 6.06 18.70 2.35
C SER A 59 6.03 18.32 0.88
N LEU A 60 6.47 19.23 0.02
CA LEU A 60 6.47 19.05 -1.43
C LEU A 60 7.87 19.24 -2.01
N SER A 61 8.21 18.43 -3.02
CA SER A 61 9.40 18.61 -3.85
C SER A 61 9.01 18.39 -5.30
N GLY A 62 9.21 19.41 -6.14
CA GLY A 62 8.92 19.34 -7.57
C GLY A 62 10.20 19.26 -8.40
N LYS A 63 10.11 18.59 -9.54
CA LYS A 63 11.12 18.63 -10.59
C LYS A 63 10.44 18.82 -11.93
N GLU A 64 10.99 19.72 -12.73
CA GLU A 64 10.61 19.92 -14.12
C GLU A 64 11.78 19.48 -15.01
N THR A 65 11.45 18.80 -16.09
CA THR A 65 12.38 18.42 -17.16
C THR A 65 11.73 18.79 -18.49
N ASP A 66 12.49 18.67 -19.58
CA ASP A 66 11.94 18.91 -20.92
C ASP A 66 10.82 17.90 -21.29
N ASP A 67 10.79 16.73 -20.64
CA ASP A 67 9.87 15.64 -20.97
C ASP A 67 8.67 15.53 -20.01
N TYR A 68 8.84 15.87 -18.73
CA TYR A 68 7.79 15.73 -17.71
C TYR A 68 7.98 16.64 -16.49
N TYR A 69 6.87 16.82 -15.77
CA TYR A 69 6.84 17.39 -14.42
C TYR A 69 6.60 16.26 -13.42
N SER A 70 7.40 16.20 -12.35
CA SER A 70 7.15 15.29 -11.23
C SER A 70 7.03 16.05 -9.93
N VAL A 71 6.14 15.55 -9.07
CA VAL A 71 5.91 16.09 -7.73
C VAL A 71 5.98 14.95 -6.74
N HIS A 72 6.80 15.13 -5.73
CA HIS A 72 6.90 14.28 -4.56
C HIS A 72 6.21 15.01 -3.41
N ALA A 73 5.44 14.25 -2.63
CA ALA A 73 4.76 14.76 -1.45
C ALA A 73 4.97 13.81 -0.28
N ARG A 74 5.10 14.35 0.93
CA ARG A 74 5.21 13.56 2.16
C ARG A 74 4.55 14.29 3.30
N GLY A 75 3.79 13.59 4.12
CA GLY A 75 2.99 14.20 5.18
C GLY A 75 2.71 13.23 6.31
N TYR A 76 2.00 13.72 7.33
CA TYR A 76 1.38 12.89 8.35
C TYR A 76 -0.11 13.15 8.39
N VAL A 77 -0.87 12.11 8.73
CA VAL A 77 -2.29 12.17 9.02
C VAL A 77 -2.52 11.60 10.41
N GLN A 78 -3.22 12.35 11.26
CA GLN A 78 -3.54 11.96 12.64
C GLN A 78 -4.77 11.04 12.64
N ALA A 79 -4.63 9.92 11.93
CA ALA A 79 -5.59 8.83 11.92
C ALA A 79 -4.89 7.47 11.74
N PRO A 80 -5.51 6.38 12.24
CA PRO A 80 -5.05 5.03 11.98
C PRO A 80 -5.01 4.73 10.47
N ILE A 81 -4.00 3.97 10.02
CA ILE A 81 -3.78 3.67 8.61
C ILE A 81 -4.97 3.01 7.92
N ASP A 82 -5.77 2.19 8.61
CA ASP A 82 -6.99 1.61 8.04
C ASP A 82 -8.00 2.68 7.60
N LYS A 83 -8.10 3.77 8.37
CA LYS A 83 -8.99 4.90 8.05
C LYS A 83 -8.43 5.73 6.91
N VAL A 84 -7.12 5.98 6.92
CA VAL A 84 -6.45 6.73 5.86
C VAL A 84 -6.53 5.96 4.55
N TYR A 85 -6.29 4.64 4.57
CA TYR A 85 -6.43 3.76 3.41
C TYR A 85 -7.85 3.75 2.86
N GLU A 86 -8.88 3.62 3.71
CA GLU A 86 -10.28 3.66 3.27
C GLU A 86 -10.63 5.00 2.62
N ALA A 87 -10.17 6.11 3.21
CA ALA A 87 -10.39 7.44 2.66
C ALA A 87 -9.63 7.65 1.34
N ALA A 88 -8.35 7.29 1.27
CA ALA A 88 -7.50 7.45 0.10
C ALA A 88 -7.97 6.60 -1.09
N SER A 89 -8.48 5.40 -0.80
CA SER A 89 -9.02 4.48 -1.82
C SER A 89 -10.47 4.77 -2.22
N THR A 90 -11.12 5.77 -1.61
CA THR A 90 -12.46 6.18 -2.01
C THR A 90 -12.40 6.86 -3.38
N PRO A 91 -13.17 6.41 -4.39
CA PRO A 91 -13.08 6.96 -5.76
C PRO A 91 -13.22 8.49 -5.82
N LEU A 92 -14.12 9.07 -5.04
CA LEU A 92 -14.32 10.52 -4.98
C LEU A 92 -13.10 11.31 -4.45
N ALA A 93 -12.25 10.69 -3.64
CA ALA A 93 -11.02 11.32 -3.13
C ALA A 93 -9.89 11.34 -4.18
N THR A 94 -9.97 10.44 -5.18
CA THR A 94 -8.95 10.29 -6.23
C THR A 94 -9.23 11.08 -7.51
N VAL A 95 -10.39 11.76 -7.58
CA VAL A 95 -10.77 12.60 -8.71
C VAL A 95 -10.04 13.94 -8.64
N ASP A 96 -9.35 14.32 -9.72
CA ASP A 96 -8.93 15.71 -9.88
C ASP A 96 -10.18 16.57 -10.12
N ARG A 97 -10.34 17.65 -9.35
CA ARG A 97 -11.47 18.58 -9.46
C ARG A 97 -11.03 19.99 -9.82
N ARG A 98 -9.74 20.20 -10.04
CA ARG A 98 -9.17 21.53 -10.28
C ARG A 98 -8.90 21.76 -11.77
N GLU A 99 -8.41 20.72 -12.44
CA GLU A 99 -7.87 20.82 -13.80
C GLU A 99 -8.74 20.11 -14.87
N VAL A 100 -9.90 19.57 -14.49
CA VAL A 100 -10.83 18.87 -15.40
C VAL A 100 -12.23 19.46 -15.34
N ASP A 101 -12.86 19.62 -16.51
CA ASP A 101 -14.20 20.22 -16.65
C ASP A 101 -15.32 19.21 -16.35
N LYS A 102 -15.11 17.96 -16.76
CA LYS A 102 -16.04 16.85 -16.49
C LYS A 102 -15.26 15.60 -16.10
N TRP A 103 -15.86 14.82 -15.22
CA TRP A 103 -15.35 13.51 -14.84
C TRP A 103 -16.50 12.56 -14.54
N THR A 104 -16.28 11.28 -14.78
CA THR A 104 -17.18 10.20 -14.38
C THR A 104 -16.36 9.05 -13.80
N ILE A 105 -16.86 8.43 -12.75
CA ILE A 105 -16.23 7.24 -12.16
C ILE A 105 -16.88 6.03 -12.80
N GLU A 106 -16.08 5.26 -13.55
CA GLU A 106 -16.49 4.02 -14.18
C GLU A 106 -15.95 2.80 -13.42
N GLY A 107 -16.84 1.85 -13.17
CA GLY A 107 -16.51 0.55 -12.61
C GLY A 107 -15.92 0.63 -11.21
N THR A 108 -16.76 0.53 -10.20
CA THR A 108 -16.33 0.07 -8.87
C THR A 108 -16.45 -1.45 -8.88
N ASP A 109 -15.31 -2.14 -9.00
CA ASP A 109 -15.13 -3.59 -8.95
C ASP A 109 -15.78 -4.43 -10.09
N GLU A 110 -14.96 -5.31 -10.68
CA GLU A 110 -15.21 -6.36 -11.70
C GLU A 110 -15.80 -5.97 -13.07
N GLY A 111 -16.38 -4.78 -13.25
CA GLY A 111 -17.05 -4.39 -14.50
C GLY A 111 -16.21 -3.67 -15.56
N ASN A 112 -15.05 -3.10 -15.19
CA ASN A 112 -14.21 -2.31 -16.10
C ASN A 112 -13.01 -3.14 -16.58
N GLN A 113 -12.74 -3.11 -17.89
CA GLN A 113 -11.64 -3.87 -18.53
C GLN A 113 -10.24 -3.57 -17.98
N TYR A 114 -10.03 -2.46 -17.29
CA TYR A 114 -8.74 -2.12 -16.66
C TYR A 114 -8.61 -2.62 -15.21
N CYS A 115 -9.70 -3.19 -14.68
CA CYS A 115 -9.82 -3.74 -13.34
C CYS A 115 -10.14 -5.26 -13.33
N VAL A 116 -10.06 -5.93 -14.49
CA VAL A 116 -10.23 -7.39 -14.59
C VAL A 116 -8.89 -8.11 -14.43
N ASP A 117 -8.92 -9.35 -13.96
CA ASP A 117 -7.76 -10.24 -13.83
C ASP A 117 -6.57 -9.66 -13.04
N LEU A 118 -6.85 -8.76 -12.09
CA LEU A 118 -5.83 -8.15 -11.25
C LEU A 118 -5.29 -9.15 -10.20
N PRO A 119 -4.01 -9.01 -9.79
CA PRO A 119 -3.45 -9.79 -8.69
C PRO A 119 -4.29 -9.67 -7.42
N GLN A 120 -4.36 -10.75 -6.63
CA GLN A 120 -5.19 -10.81 -5.41
C GLN A 120 -4.81 -9.78 -4.34
N GLN A 121 -3.60 -9.22 -4.41
CA GLN A 121 -3.11 -8.16 -3.55
C GLN A 121 -3.82 -6.82 -3.82
N ILE A 122 -4.35 -6.63 -5.03
CA ILE A 122 -5.16 -5.46 -5.37
C ILE A 122 -6.57 -5.68 -4.84
N LYS A 123 -6.98 -4.84 -3.89
CA LYS A 123 -8.25 -4.96 -3.17
C LYS A 123 -9.32 -4.02 -3.70
N LYS A 124 -8.93 -2.89 -4.30
CA LYS A 124 -9.85 -1.92 -4.88
C LYS A 124 -9.30 -1.44 -6.21
N CYS A 125 -10.18 -1.32 -7.20
CA CYS A 125 -9.85 -0.74 -8.49
C CYS A 125 -11.03 0.06 -9.03
N HIS A 126 -10.74 1.22 -9.61
CA HIS A 126 -11.72 2.03 -10.30
C HIS A 126 -11.07 2.86 -11.39
N VAL A 127 -11.87 3.27 -12.38
CA VAL A 127 -11.42 4.10 -13.50
C VAL A 127 -12.15 5.44 -13.45
N ILE A 128 -11.41 6.52 -13.70
CA ILE A 128 -11.97 7.86 -13.80
C ILE A 128 -11.81 8.29 -15.25
N GLN A 129 -12.93 8.50 -15.92
CA GLN A 129 -12.98 9.19 -17.20
C GLN A 129 -12.89 10.69 -16.93
N ASN A 130 -11.99 11.36 -17.62
CA ASN A 130 -11.76 12.80 -17.50
C ASN A 130 -11.95 13.46 -18.87
N GLN A 131 -12.51 14.66 -18.85
CA GLN A 131 -12.65 15.51 -20.03
C GLN A 131 -12.27 16.95 -19.66
N VAL A 132 -11.40 17.53 -20.48
CA VAL A 132 -11.00 18.94 -20.44
C VAL A 132 -11.48 19.58 -21.74
N ASP A 133 -12.26 20.66 -21.62
CA ASP A 133 -12.83 21.42 -22.73
C ASP A 133 -12.02 22.71 -22.94
N ASP A 134 -11.05 22.67 -23.86
CA ASP A 134 -10.29 23.86 -24.29
C ASP A 134 -10.49 24.10 -25.81
N ILE A 135 -9.50 24.68 -26.51
CA ILE A 135 -9.51 24.83 -27.98
C ILE A 135 -9.78 23.48 -28.67
N ILE A 136 -9.29 22.40 -28.08
CA ILE A 136 -9.64 21.02 -28.40
C ILE A 136 -10.13 20.32 -27.14
N THR A 137 -11.10 19.43 -27.27
CA THR A 137 -11.51 18.56 -26.17
C THR A 137 -10.48 17.45 -25.98
N VAL A 138 -9.97 17.33 -24.75
CA VAL A 138 -9.02 16.28 -24.34
C VAL A 138 -9.75 15.32 -23.42
N GLU A 139 -9.87 14.07 -23.83
CA GLU A 139 -10.47 12.98 -23.04
C GLU A 139 -9.41 11.95 -22.68
N PHE A 140 -9.45 11.46 -21.43
CA PHE A 140 -8.55 10.42 -20.95
C PHE A 140 -9.08 9.68 -19.73
N ASP A 141 -8.66 8.42 -19.61
CA ASP A 141 -9.04 7.54 -18.51
C ASP A 141 -7.85 7.29 -17.60
N VAL A 142 -8.06 7.39 -16.29
CA VAL A 142 -7.07 7.08 -15.27
C VAL A 142 -7.56 5.90 -14.44
N ALA A 143 -6.81 4.80 -14.45
CA ALA A 143 -7.09 3.65 -13.59
C ALA A 143 -6.34 3.81 -12.26
N TRP A 144 -7.07 3.64 -11.16
CA TRP A 144 -6.53 3.59 -9.80
C TRP A 144 -6.59 2.16 -9.28
N ARG A 145 -5.52 1.74 -8.60
CA ARG A 145 -5.40 0.41 -7.97
C ARG A 145 -4.87 0.57 -6.57
N PHE A 146 -5.48 -0.13 -5.62
CA PHE A 146 -5.08 -0.09 -4.22
C PHE A 146 -4.89 -1.48 -3.64
N GLY A 147 -3.88 -1.64 -2.79
CA GLY A 147 -3.62 -2.85 -2.03
C GLY A 147 -3.03 -2.54 -0.67
N GLY A 148 -2.93 -3.56 0.17
CA GLY A 148 -2.44 -3.43 1.53
C GLY A 148 -1.73 -4.70 2.03
N GLU A 149 -0.73 -4.48 2.87
CA GLU A 149 -0.01 -5.51 3.62
C GLU A 149 -0.54 -5.54 5.06
N ILE A 150 -1.04 -6.69 5.46
CA ILE A 150 -1.57 -6.94 6.80
C ILE A 150 -0.47 -7.61 7.64
N ARG A 151 -0.37 -7.24 8.91
CA ARG A 151 0.46 -7.94 9.89
C ARG A 151 -0.24 -9.22 10.34
N ASP A 152 0.45 -10.35 10.22
CA ASP A 152 -0.11 -11.68 10.50
C ASP A 152 -0.51 -11.89 11.97
N GLU A 153 0.05 -11.13 12.91
CA GLU A 153 -0.18 -11.33 14.35
C GLU A 153 -1.50 -10.75 14.87
N ASP A 154 -1.99 -9.67 14.28
CA ASP A 154 -3.19 -8.94 14.73
C ASP A 154 -4.12 -8.49 13.59
N GLU A 155 -3.86 -8.94 12.37
CA GLU A 155 -4.60 -8.57 11.15
C GLU A 155 -4.67 -7.05 10.90
N ALA A 156 -3.74 -6.29 11.47
CA ALA A 156 -3.70 -4.84 11.32
C ALA A 156 -2.92 -4.44 10.06
N LEU A 157 -3.40 -3.45 9.30
CA LEU A 157 -2.70 -2.94 8.13
C LEU A 157 -1.40 -2.23 8.56
N GLU A 158 -0.26 -2.62 8.02
CA GLU A 158 1.04 -1.98 8.32
C GLU A 158 1.45 -1.00 7.21
N ARG A 159 1.09 -1.36 5.98
CA ARG A 159 1.45 -0.62 4.78
C ARG A 159 0.35 -0.73 3.74
N ALA A 160 0.06 0.35 3.05
CA ALA A 160 -0.89 0.37 1.94
C ALA A 160 -0.33 1.13 0.74
N HIS A 161 -0.72 0.70 -0.45
CA HIS A 161 -0.23 1.24 -1.71
C HIS A 161 -1.40 1.63 -2.60
N GLY A 162 -1.26 2.77 -3.26
CA GLY A 162 -2.11 3.22 -4.35
C GLY A 162 -1.27 3.50 -5.58
N ARG A 163 -1.70 3.04 -6.75
CA ARG A 163 -1.08 3.37 -8.04
C ARG A 163 -2.14 3.91 -8.97
N TRP A 164 -1.80 4.95 -9.71
CA TRP A 164 -2.63 5.41 -10.83
C TRP A 164 -1.81 5.59 -12.09
N GLN A 165 -2.48 5.41 -13.23
CA GLN A 165 -1.91 5.66 -14.54
C GLN A 165 -3.01 5.97 -15.55
N LYS A 166 -2.68 6.77 -16.56
CA LYS A 166 -3.48 6.89 -17.77
C LYS A 166 -3.51 5.54 -18.49
N VAL A 167 -4.72 5.07 -18.81
CA VAL A 167 -4.95 3.80 -19.51
C VAL A 167 -5.57 3.98 -20.88
N TRP A 168 -6.17 5.15 -21.14
CA TRP A 168 -6.74 5.52 -22.43
C TRP A 168 -6.78 7.04 -22.58
N GLY A 169 -6.90 7.53 -23.82
CA GLY A 169 -7.19 8.93 -24.11
C GLY A 169 -6.25 9.58 -25.11
N SER A 170 -6.46 10.88 -25.29
CA SER A 170 -5.71 11.75 -26.22
C SER A 170 -4.20 11.66 -26.06
N GLU A 171 -3.46 11.72 -27.18
CA GLU A 171 -1.99 11.76 -27.20
C GLU A 171 -1.41 13.09 -26.70
N VAL A 172 -2.23 14.12 -26.52
CA VAL A 172 -1.79 15.40 -25.92
C VAL A 172 -1.20 15.21 -24.53
N LEU A 173 -1.66 14.19 -23.80
CA LEU A 173 -1.12 13.77 -22.51
C LEU A 173 -0.55 12.37 -22.65
N GLU A 174 0.73 12.25 -22.98
CA GLU A 174 1.37 10.94 -23.18
C GLU A 174 1.59 10.20 -21.86
N LEU A 175 2.08 10.92 -20.84
CA LEU A 175 2.44 10.38 -19.54
C LEU A 175 1.60 11.01 -18.43
N LEU A 176 0.89 10.17 -17.68
CA LEU A 176 0.26 10.53 -16.42
C LEU A 176 0.22 9.29 -15.55
N GLU A 177 0.99 9.30 -14.47
CA GLU A 177 1.04 8.21 -13.51
C GLU A 177 1.52 8.72 -12.15
N GLY A 178 1.32 7.90 -11.12
CA GLY A 178 1.89 8.14 -9.82
C GLY A 178 1.52 7.06 -8.82
N SER A 179 2.06 7.19 -7.63
CA SER A 179 1.84 6.25 -6.53
C SER A 179 1.69 6.98 -5.20
N ILE A 180 0.88 6.41 -4.30
CA ILE A 180 0.81 6.77 -2.89
C ILE A 180 1.26 5.56 -2.09
N VAL A 181 2.07 5.79 -1.06
CA VAL A 181 2.45 4.79 -0.07
C VAL A 181 1.98 5.32 1.28
N LEU A 182 1.25 4.49 2.01
CA LEU A 182 0.78 4.76 3.36
C LEU A 182 1.56 3.86 4.31
N LEU A 183 2.16 4.45 5.35
CA LEU A 183 2.94 3.72 6.35
C LEU A 183 2.36 3.96 7.75
N ARG A 184 2.20 2.88 8.52
CA ARG A 184 1.85 2.99 9.93
C ARG A 184 3.04 3.58 10.69
N VAL A 185 2.82 4.71 11.36
CA VAL A 185 3.81 5.32 12.27
C VAL A 185 3.47 4.96 13.72
N SER A 186 2.18 5.01 14.06
CA SER A 186 1.62 4.56 15.33
C SER A 186 0.18 4.09 15.12
N ASP A 187 -0.51 3.65 16.19
CA ASP A 187 -1.92 3.26 16.11
C ASP A 187 -2.84 4.42 15.72
N GLU A 188 -2.40 5.67 15.89
CA GLU A 188 -3.19 6.88 15.62
C GLU A 188 -2.59 7.75 14.51
N VAL A 189 -1.43 7.39 13.95
CA VAL A 189 -0.69 8.21 12.98
C VAL A 189 -0.27 7.40 11.76
N THR A 190 -0.53 7.96 10.58
CA THR A 190 -0.11 7.45 9.28
C THR A 190 0.80 8.47 8.60
N GLU A 191 1.83 7.99 7.90
CA GLU A 191 2.63 8.75 6.93
C GLU A 191 2.11 8.52 5.52
#